data_AF-A0A151EJ02-F1
#
_entry.id   AF-A0A151EJ02-F1
#
_cell.length_a   1.000
_cell.length_b   1.000
_cell.length_c   1.000
_cell.angle_alpha   90.00
_cell.angle_beta   90.00
_cell.angle_gamma   90.00
#
_symmetry.space_group_name_H-M   'P 1'
#
loop_
_entity.id
_entity.type
_entity.pdbx_description
1 polymer ?
#
loop_
_entity_poly.entity_id
_entity_poly.type
_entity_poly.pdbx_seq_one_letter_code
_entity_poly.pdbx_strand_id
1 'polypeptide(L)'
;MDYEILYRPSYSLAEVKLKTEQSITVEGGAMVYMSPNLVMATEAKGGIFGSLKRSVLGGESFFMNTYTARGGSGVIGLAPPLSGDVIYRELDAETLFVTSGCYIASDPEMLIDTKFGGAKTFFAREGLFLLKLEGTGYMFMSSYGALHEVELQSGEQFVIDTGHIVAFDQNVSWGVKRIGGLKSTLFSGEGLVAEFEGPGKVYAQTRSEDAFLSWLIPKLPRERG
;
A
#
# COMPACT_ATOMS: atom_id res chain seq x y z
N MET A 1 -9.77 14.08 10.70
CA MET A 1 -8.57 13.66 11.48
C MET A 1 -7.62 14.87 11.58
N ASP A 2 -6.86 15.05 12.66
CA ASP A 2 -5.82 16.08 12.75
C ASP A 2 -4.46 15.46 12.40
N TYR A 3 -3.85 15.92 11.30
CA TYR A 3 -2.59 15.39 10.79
C TYR A 3 -1.78 16.43 10.04
N GLU A 4 -0.49 16.17 9.88
CA GLU A 4 0.43 16.91 9.01
C GLU A 4 1.29 15.92 8.22
N ILE A 5 1.52 16.19 6.93
CA ILE A 5 2.49 15.44 6.12
C ILE A 5 3.78 16.24 6.04
N LEU A 6 4.80 15.78 6.75
CA LEU A 6 6.12 16.38 6.82
C LEU A 6 7.02 15.85 5.68
N TYR A 7 8.02 16.65 5.30
CA TYR A 7 9.15 16.24 4.45
C TYR A 7 8.80 15.74 3.03
N ARG A 8 7.68 16.22 2.47
CA ARG A 8 7.26 15.89 1.11
C ARG A 8 8.23 16.36 0.03
N PRO A 9 8.24 15.68 -1.15
CA PRO A 9 7.57 14.40 -1.44
C PRO A 9 8.51 13.20 -1.27
N SER A 10 9.79 13.39 -0.94
CA SER A 10 10.80 12.33 -1.13
C SER A 10 11.05 11.44 0.09
N TYR A 11 10.78 11.93 1.30
CA TYR A 11 11.02 11.21 2.56
C TYR A 11 9.89 11.49 3.54
N SER A 12 8.66 11.37 3.06
CA SER A 12 7.50 11.91 3.74
C SER A 12 7.17 11.14 5.01
N LEU A 13 6.70 11.87 6.02
CA LEU A 13 6.23 11.32 7.29
C LEU A 13 4.86 11.92 7.61
N ALA A 14 3.87 11.08 7.92
CA ALA A 14 2.59 11.53 8.45
C ALA A 14 2.66 11.64 9.98
N GLU A 15 2.56 12.85 10.52
CA GLU A 15 2.35 13.07 11.94
C GLU A 15 0.85 13.19 12.20
N VAL A 16 0.29 12.30 13.01
CA VAL A 16 -1.14 12.23 13.31
C VAL A 16 -1.37 12.53 14.78
N LYS A 17 -2.29 13.45 15.06
CA LYS A 17 -2.72 13.83 16.42
C LYS A 17 -4.02 13.13 16.76
N LEU A 18 -3.95 12.24 17.75
CA LEU A 18 -5.09 11.54 18.29
C LEU A 18 -5.65 12.31 19.50
N LYS A 19 -6.94 12.59 19.48
CA LYS A 19 -7.67 13.04 20.68
C LYS A 19 -7.78 11.90 21.68
N THR A 20 -8.13 12.23 22.93
CA THR A 20 -8.38 11.22 23.98
C THR A 20 -9.40 10.19 23.49
N GLU A 21 -9.06 8.91 23.68
CA GLU A 21 -9.79 7.71 23.21
C GLU A 21 -9.92 7.54 21.69
N GLN A 22 -9.29 8.40 20.88
CA GLN A 22 -9.24 8.22 19.43
C GLN A 22 -8.20 7.17 19.06
N SER A 23 -8.53 6.38 18.03
CA SER A 23 -7.70 5.29 17.54
C SER A 23 -7.32 5.46 16.07
N ILE A 24 -6.24 4.79 15.67
CA ILE A 24 -5.78 4.66 14.27
C ILE A 24 -5.26 3.24 14.06
N THR A 25 -5.60 2.62 12.94
CA THR A 25 -5.04 1.32 12.53
C THR A 25 -3.84 1.58 11.62
N VAL A 26 -2.69 0.95 11.91
CA VAL A 26 -1.39 1.24 11.29
C VAL A 26 -0.72 -0.07 10.88
N GLU A 27 -0.08 -0.06 9.72
CA GLU A 27 0.77 -1.17 9.27
C GLU A 27 1.96 -1.40 10.21
N GLY A 28 2.27 -2.66 10.46
CA GLY A 28 3.48 -3.04 11.18
C GLY A 28 4.73 -2.51 10.50
N GLY A 29 5.59 -1.83 11.25
CA GLY A 29 6.84 -1.25 10.72
C GLY A 29 6.74 0.21 10.29
N ALA A 30 5.53 0.77 10.11
CA ALA A 30 5.38 2.16 9.70
C ALA A 30 5.58 3.19 10.84
N MET A 31 5.49 2.77 12.11
CA MET A 31 5.61 3.68 13.25
C MET A 31 7.06 4.10 13.50
N VAL A 32 7.31 5.41 13.49
CA VAL A 32 8.62 6.03 13.74
C VAL A 32 8.73 6.50 15.19
N TYR A 33 7.70 7.19 15.69
CA TYR A 33 7.60 7.64 17.06
C TYR A 33 6.15 7.70 17.52
N MET A 34 5.91 7.66 18.83
CA MET A 34 4.61 7.89 19.41
C MET A 34 4.70 8.52 20.80
N SER A 35 3.66 9.23 21.23
CA SER A 35 3.52 9.66 22.61
C SER A 35 3.35 8.44 23.54
N PRO A 36 3.85 8.49 24.79
CA PRO A 36 3.87 7.33 25.69
C PRO A 36 2.49 6.83 26.13
N ASN A 37 1.46 7.64 25.93
CA ASN A 37 0.08 7.31 26.26
C ASN A 37 -0.70 6.65 25.10
N LEU A 38 -0.06 6.40 23.95
CA LEU A 38 -0.64 5.58 22.89
C LEU A 38 -0.46 4.10 23.23
N VAL A 39 -1.58 3.43 23.48
CA VAL A 39 -1.61 2.00 23.77
C VAL A 39 -1.87 1.22 22.49
N MET A 40 -0.96 0.31 22.15
CA MET A 40 -1.06 -0.57 21.01
C MET A 40 -1.88 -1.81 21.35
N ALA A 41 -2.88 -2.12 20.53
CA ALA A 41 -3.55 -3.40 20.50
C ALA A 41 -3.29 -4.06 19.14
N THR A 42 -2.64 -5.22 19.16
CA THR A 42 -2.49 -6.04 17.95
C THR A 42 -3.79 -6.81 17.75
N GLU A 43 -4.69 -6.24 16.95
CA GLU A 43 -5.95 -6.90 16.60
C GLU A 43 -5.78 -7.71 15.31
N ALA A 44 -6.08 -9.00 15.37
CA ALA A 44 -6.23 -9.82 14.18
C ALA A 44 -7.61 -9.56 13.52
N LYS A 45 -7.86 -8.32 13.05
CA LYS A 45 -9.10 -7.99 12.33
C LYS A 45 -9.19 -8.85 11.05
N GLY A 46 -10.26 -9.62 10.86
CA GLY A 46 -10.50 -10.35 9.58
C GLY A 46 -10.00 -11.81 9.50
N GLY A 47 -10.00 -12.57 10.61
CA GLY A 47 -9.63 -13.99 10.56
C GLY A 47 -8.15 -14.22 10.25
N ILE A 48 -7.32 -13.23 10.59
CA ILE A 48 -5.86 -13.18 10.34
C ILE A 48 -5.11 -14.27 11.11
N PHE A 49 -5.64 -14.79 12.22
CA PHE A 49 -5.04 -15.92 12.95
C PHE A 49 -4.86 -17.18 12.06
N GLY A 50 -5.71 -17.37 11.04
CA GLY A 50 -5.61 -18.50 10.12
C GLY A 50 -4.73 -18.25 8.89
N SER A 51 -4.56 -17.00 8.45
CA SER A 51 -3.75 -16.63 7.28
C SER A 51 -2.31 -16.29 7.63
N LEU A 52 -2.00 -15.95 8.88
CA LEU A 52 -0.62 -15.70 9.33
C LEU A 52 0.27 -16.95 9.27
N LYS A 53 -0.32 -18.15 9.40
CA LYS A 53 0.39 -19.42 9.13
C LYS A 53 0.73 -19.63 7.65
N ARG A 54 0.15 -18.84 6.72
CA ARG A 54 0.34 -18.97 5.27
C ARG A 54 0.96 -17.74 4.59
N SER A 55 1.01 -16.57 5.24
CA SER A 55 1.73 -15.39 4.73
C SER A 55 3.25 -15.61 4.66
N VAL A 56 3.76 -16.62 5.38
CA VAL A 56 5.14 -17.12 5.25
C VAL A 56 5.47 -17.69 3.87
N LEU A 57 4.48 -17.83 2.97
CA LEU A 57 4.69 -18.32 1.60
C LEU A 57 4.96 -17.21 0.57
N GLY A 58 4.84 -15.93 0.95
CA GLY A 58 4.96 -14.78 0.03
C GLY A 58 6.03 -13.73 0.37
N GLY A 59 6.77 -13.89 1.46
CA GLY A 59 7.93 -13.03 1.80
C GLY A 59 7.61 -11.80 2.65
N GLU A 60 6.36 -11.30 2.65
CA GLU A 60 5.95 -10.17 3.50
C GLU A 60 4.87 -10.56 4.52
N SER A 61 5.03 -10.09 5.74
CA SER A 61 4.04 -10.29 6.79
C SER A 61 3.24 -9.01 7.02
N PHE A 62 2.06 -8.93 6.39
CA PHE A 62 1.17 -7.80 6.57
C PHE A 62 0.49 -7.87 7.94
N PHE A 63 0.94 -7.01 8.84
CA PHE A 63 0.42 -6.89 10.20
C PHE A 63 -0.23 -5.53 10.37
N MET A 64 -1.34 -5.48 11.10
CA MET A 64 -1.98 -4.24 11.51
C MET A 64 -2.01 -4.12 13.02
N ASN A 65 -1.71 -2.93 13.52
CA ASN A 65 -1.81 -2.59 14.93
C ASN A 65 -2.75 -1.39 15.09
N THR A 66 -3.64 -1.45 16.08
CA THR A 66 -4.49 -0.31 16.44
C THR A 66 -3.85 0.44 17.60
N TYR A 67 -3.53 1.71 17.42
CA TYR A 67 -3.03 2.59 18.47
C TYR A 67 -4.17 3.44 18.98
N THR A 68 -4.30 3.56 20.29
CA THR A 68 -5.33 4.40 20.92
C THR A 68 -4.73 5.32 21.97
N ALA A 69 -5.03 6.61 21.90
CA ALA A 69 -4.58 7.57 22.90
C ALA A 69 -5.40 7.44 24.19
N ARG A 70 -4.76 7.05 25.30
CA ARG A 70 -5.41 6.88 26.61
C ARG A 70 -5.05 8.03 27.55
N GLY A 71 -6.01 8.48 28.34
CA GLY A 71 -5.76 9.46 29.41
C GLY A 71 -5.25 10.84 28.95
N GLY A 72 -5.43 11.18 27.66
CA GLY A 72 -4.99 12.45 27.07
C GLY A 72 -4.88 12.34 25.55
N SER A 73 -4.67 13.46 24.87
CA SER A 73 -4.28 13.45 23.46
C SER A 73 -2.88 12.88 23.29
N GLY A 74 -2.53 12.43 22.10
CA GLY A 74 -1.17 11.99 21.80
C GLY A 74 -0.87 12.07 20.30
N VAL A 75 0.39 11.88 19.96
CA VAL A 75 0.92 12.01 18.60
C VAL A 75 1.55 10.69 18.17
N ILE A 76 1.38 10.33 16.89
CA ILE A 76 2.11 9.24 16.25
C ILE A 76 2.72 9.72 14.92
N GLY A 77 3.99 9.42 14.70
CA GLY A 77 4.70 9.68 13.45
C GLY A 77 4.82 8.39 12.64
N LEU A 78 4.40 8.43 11.38
CA LEU A 78 4.30 7.28 10.49
C LEU A 78 5.08 7.52 9.19
N ALA A 79 5.96 6.61 8.80
CA ALA A 79 6.71 6.69 7.55
C ALA A 79 6.71 5.34 6.82
N PRO A 80 6.71 5.34 5.48
CA PRO A 80 6.82 4.12 4.69
C PRO A 80 8.22 3.49 4.82
N PRO A 81 8.36 2.17 4.60
CA PRO A 81 9.66 1.50 4.62
C PRO A 81 10.56 1.94 3.46
N LEU A 82 9.97 2.25 2.30
CA LEU A 82 10.68 2.73 1.11
C LEU A 82 10.55 4.26 1.01
N SER A 83 11.59 4.90 0.48
CA SER A 83 11.62 6.37 0.35
C SER A 83 10.61 6.86 -0.68
N GLY A 84 9.72 7.75 -0.28
CA GLY A 84 8.82 8.42 -1.20
C GLY A 84 7.79 9.29 -0.51
N ASP A 85 6.62 9.39 -1.13
CA ASP A 85 5.58 10.30 -0.72
C ASP A 85 4.56 9.61 0.19
N VAL A 86 3.86 10.39 1.01
CA VAL A 86 2.72 9.93 1.82
C VAL A 86 1.55 10.82 1.50
N ILE A 87 0.40 10.25 1.17
CA ILE A 87 -0.83 11.00 0.91
C ILE A 87 -1.94 10.58 1.85
N TYR A 88 -2.78 11.56 2.18
CA TYR A 88 -4.01 11.39 2.91
C TYR A 88 -5.18 11.36 1.93
N ARG A 89 -6.12 10.44 2.14
CA ARG A 89 -7.36 10.36 1.38
C ARG A 89 -8.53 10.08 2.32
N GLU A 90 -9.61 10.83 2.15
CA GLU A 90 -10.92 10.50 2.74
C GLU A 90 -11.66 9.55 1.81
N LEU A 91 -12.42 8.63 2.41
CA LEU A 91 -13.34 7.72 1.72
C LEU A 91 -14.73 7.95 2.30
N ASP A 92 -15.75 8.04 1.45
CA ASP A 92 -17.15 8.16 1.86
C ASP A 92 -18.02 7.11 1.17
N ALA A 93 -18.27 6.00 1.87
CA ALA A 93 -18.94 4.82 1.33
C ALA A 93 -18.28 4.33 0.01
N GLU A 94 -16.95 4.44 -0.06
CA GLU A 94 -16.16 4.08 -1.24
C GLU A 94 -15.43 2.75 -1.03
N THR A 95 -15.01 2.17 -2.17
CA THR A 95 -14.02 1.09 -2.20
C THR A 95 -12.79 1.57 -2.95
N LEU A 96 -11.62 1.32 -2.36
CA LEU A 96 -10.32 1.59 -2.94
C LEU A 96 -9.48 0.32 -2.94
N PHE A 97 -8.83 0.03 -4.06
CA PHE A 97 -7.82 -1.02 -4.12
C PHE A 97 -6.45 -0.41 -3.89
N VAL A 98 -5.63 -1.01 -3.03
CA VAL A 98 -4.29 -0.50 -2.64
C VAL A 98 -3.30 -1.66 -2.66
N THR A 99 -2.13 -1.47 -3.24
CA THR A 99 -1.04 -2.45 -3.20
C THR A 99 -0.50 -2.59 -1.77
N SER A 100 -0.24 -3.81 -1.28
CA SER A 100 0.10 -4.10 0.13
C SER A 100 1.20 -3.22 0.71
N GLY A 101 2.31 -3.01 0.00
CA GLY A 101 3.42 -2.16 0.46
C GLY A 101 3.18 -0.64 0.36
N CYS A 102 2.00 -0.21 -0.10
CA CYS A 102 1.63 1.20 -0.20
C CYS A 102 0.71 1.65 0.95
N TYR A 103 0.08 0.74 1.69
CA TYR A 103 -0.79 1.09 2.82
C TYR A 103 0.04 1.50 4.04
N ILE A 104 -0.30 2.61 4.72
CA ILE A 104 0.36 3.00 5.98
C ILE A 104 -0.59 2.89 7.16
N ALA A 105 -1.74 3.53 7.07
CA ALA A 105 -2.69 3.60 8.16
C ALA A 105 -4.09 3.95 7.66
N SER A 106 -5.11 3.69 8.48
CA SER A 106 -6.48 4.09 8.21
C SER A 106 -7.28 4.31 9.48
N ASP A 107 -8.48 4.86 9.28
CA ASP A 107 -9.53 4.81 10.27
C ASP A 107 -9.76 3.34 10.72
N PRO A 108 -9.87 3.08 12.03
CA PRO A 108 -10.14 1.74 12.55
C PRO A 108 -11.44 1.10 12.06
N GLU A 109 -12.41 1.88 11.59
CA GLU A 109 -13.69 1.36 11.09
C GLU A 109 -13.60 0.90 9.62
N MET A 110 -12.52 1.21 8.91
CA MET A 110 -12.31 0.73 7.55
C MET A 110 -12.22 -0.79 7.49
N LEU A 111 -12.98 -1.39 6.57
CA LEU A 111 -12.88 -2.82 6.28
C LEU A 111 -11.72 -3.05 5.32
N ILE A 112 -10.78 -3.92 5.70
CA ILE A 112 -9.60 -4.23 4.89
C ILE A 112 -9.57 -5.73 4.58
N ASP A 113 -9.86 -6.09 3.32
CA ASP A 113 -9.76 -7.46 2.83
C ASP A 113 -8.39 -7.72 2.21
N THR A 114 -7.57 -8.48 2.94
CA THR A 114 -6.24 -8.97 2.51
C THR A 114 -6.31 -10.23 1.66
N LYS A 115 -7.49 -10.84 1.55
CA LYS A 115 -7.72 -12.08 0.80
C LYS A 115 -8.39 -11.81 -0.54
N PHE A 116 -8.54 -10.55 -0.95
CA PHE A 116 -9.10 -10.22 -2.25
C PHE A 116 -8.37 -10.97 -3.37
N GLY A 117 -9.09 -11.87 -4.03
CA GLY A 117 -8.53 -12.85 -4.96
C GLY A 117 -8.28 -12.33 -6.37
N GLY A 118 -8.83 -11.15 -6.70
CA GLY A 118 -8.91 -10.64 -8.08
C GLY A 118 -7.55 -10.52 -8.78
N ALA A 119 -6.46 -10.35 -8.01
CA ALA A 119 -5.11 -10.16 -8.53
C ALA A 119 -4.07 -11.18 -8.03
N LYS A 120 -4.46 -12.16 -7.20
CA LYS A 120 -3.52 -12.99 -6.41
C LYS A 120 -2.50 -13.77 -7.23
N THR A 121 -2.78 -14.09 -8.49
CA THR A 121 -1.84 -14.82 -9.36
C THR A 121 -0.82 -13.92 -10.05
N PHE A 122 -1.04 -12.61 -10.11
CA PHE A 122 -0.24 -11.70 -10.94
C PHE A 122 0.86 -10.99 -10.14
N PHE A 123 0.53 -10.45 -8.97
CA PHE A 123 1.51 -9.83 -8.06
C PHE A 123 2.31 -10.85 -7.24
N ALA A 124 1.95 -12.14 -7.29
CA ALA A 124 2.64 -13.20 -6.55
C ALA A 124 4.14 -13.37 -6.94
N ARG A 125 4.55 -12.92 -8.13
CA ARG A 125 5.98 -12.92 -8.51
C ARG A 125 6.76 -11.77 -7.85
N GLU A 126 6.07 -10.70 -7.49
CA GLU A 126 6.61 -9.49 -6.85
C GLU A 126 6.47 -9.54 -5.32
N GLY A 127 5.82 -10.57 -4.76
CA GLY A 127 5.54 -10.68 -3.32
C GLY A 127 4.38 -9.80 -2.83
N LEU A 128 3.85 -8.95 -3.70
CA LEU A 128 2.78 -8.00 -3.40
C LEU A 128 1.38 -8.62 -3.57
N PHE A 129 0.38 -8.02 -2.94
CA PHE A 129 -1.03 -8.35 -3.17
C PHE A 129 -1.91 -7.09 -3.06
N LEU A 130 -3.09 -7.12 -3.66
CA LEU A 130 -4.06 -6.04 -3.54
C LEU A 130 -4.86 -6.17 -2.25
N LEU A 131 -4.89 -5.09 -1.50
CA LEU A 131 -5.81 -4.82 -0.41
C LEU A 131 -7.08 -4.19 -1.00
N LYS A 132 -8.24 -4.65 -0.54
CA LYS A 132 -9.51 -3.97 -0.80
C LYS A 132 -9.94 -3.24 0.47
N LEU A 133 -9.97 -1.91 0.44
CA LEU A 133 -10.40 -1.06 1.53
C LEU A 133 -11.82 -0.57 1.24
N GLU A 134 -12.76 -0.78 2.16
CA GLU A 134 -14.17 -0.42 2.00
C GLU A 134 -14.71 0.31 3.24
N GLY A 135 -15.45 1.39 3.05
CA GLY A 135 -16.15 2.09 4.13
C GLY A 135 -16.13 3.60 4.02
N THR A 136 -16.43 4.25 5.15
CA THR A 136 -16.33 5.70 5.34
C THR A 136 -15.26 5.98 6.38
N GLY A 137 -14.34 6.89 6.09
CA GLY A 137 -13.23 7.21 6.98
C GLY A 137 -12.09 7.86 6.22
N TYR A 138 -10.87 7.54 6.64
CA TYR A 138 -9.67 8.07 6.00
C TYR A 138 -8.58 7.00 5.92
N MET A 139 -7.60 7.26 5.08
CA MET A 139 -6.38 6.49 5.03
C MET A 139 -5.16 7.32 4.68
N PHE A 140 -4.00 6.77 5.03
CA PHE A 140 -2.69 7.17 4.59
C PHE A 140 -2.12 6.07 3.71
N MET A 141 -1.73 6.44 2.49
CA MET A 141 -0.96 5.57 1.59
C MET A 141 0.34 6.25 1.18
N SER A 142 1.26 5.47 0.63
CA SER A 142 2.56 5.90 0.19
C SER A 142 2.92 5.39 -1.19
N SER A 143 4.01 5.94 -1.72
CA SER A 143 4.65 5.48 -2.94
C SER A 143 6.14 5.23 -2.70
N TYR A 144 6.73 4.30 -3.46
CA TYR A 144 8.18 4.28 -3.64
C TYR A 144 8.59 5.28 -4.73
N GLY A 145 9.32 6.33 -4.34
CA GLY A 145 9.55 7.51 -5.16
C GLY A 145 8.35 8.46 -5.15
N ALA A 146 8.21 9.25 -6.22
CA ALA A 146 7.08 10.18 -6.36
C ALA A 146 5.77 9.47 -6.74
N LEU A 147 4.66 9.97 -6.21
CA LEU A 147 3.30 9.58 -6.57
C LEU A 147 2.82 10.34 -7.82
N HIS A 148 2.11 9.65 -8.69
CA HIS A 148 1.47 10.21 -9.88
C HIS A 148 -0.02 9.83 -9.90
N GLU A 149 -0.90 10.80 -9.74
CA GLU A 149 -2.36 10.62 -9.82
C GLU A 149 -2.83 10.86 -11.26
N VAL A 150 -3.66 9.95 -11.76
CA VAL A 150 -4.30 10.04 -13.08
C VAL A 150 -5.80 9.87 -12.90
N GLU A 151 -6.58 10.86 -13.31
CA GLU A 151 -8.04 10.80 -13.35
C GLU A 151 -8.49 10.40 -14.75
N LEU A 152 -9.05 9.19 -14.88
CA LEU A 152 -9.53 8.64 -16.14
C LEU A 152 -10.99 9.03 -16.34
N GLN A 153 -11.29 9.62 -17.51
CA GLN A 153 -12.65 9.80 -17.96
C GLN A 153 -13.28 8.47 -18.39
N SER A 154 -14.60 8.44 -18.58
CA SER A 154 -15.30 7.22 -19.01
C SER A 154 -14.75 6.70 -20.35
N GLY A 155 -14.29 5.45 -20.37
CA GLY A 155 -13.68 4.82 -21.55
C GLY A 155 -12.23 5.24 -21.84
N GLU A 156 -11.65 6.16 -21.05
CA GLU A 156 -10.24 6.49 -21.15
C GLU A 156 -9.40 5.34 -20.60
N GLN A 157 -8.37 4.95 -21.37
CA GLN A 157 -7.51 3.82 -21.03
C GLN A 157 -6.12 4.28 -20.60
N PHE A 158 -5.55 3.56 -19.64
CA PHE A 158 -4.21 3.82 -19.12
C PHE A 158 -3.51 2.51 -18.78
N VAL A 159 -2.23 2.39 -19.13
CA VAL A 159 -1.47 1.15 -18.97
C VAL A 159 -0.31 1.41 -18.01
N ILE A 160 -0.18 0.57 -16.98
CA ILE A 160 0.84 0.72 -15.94
C ILE A 160 1.56 -0.62 -15.74
N ASP A 161 2.88 -0.58 -15.64
CA ASP A 161 3.67 -1.72 -15.14
C ASP A 161 3.21 -2.11 -13.72
N THR A 162 3.06 -3.41 -13.46
CA THR A 162 2.47 -3.89 -12.20
C THR A 162 3.24 -3.42 -10.96
N GLY A 163 4.57 -3.31 -11.03
CA GLY A 163 5.41 -2.84 -9.92
C GLY A 163 5.29 -1.34 -9.63
N HIS A 164 4.51 -0.62 -10.43
CA HIS A 164 4.29 0.82 -10.32
C HIS A 164 2.87 1.20 -9.88
N ILE A 165 1.98 0.23 -9.61
CA ILE A 165 0.60 0.48 -9.19
C ILE A 165 0.56 0.72 -7.67
N VAL A 166 0.03 1.87 -7.26
CA VAL A 166 -0.17 2.22 -5.84
C VAL A 166 -1.60 1.91 -5.40
N ALA A 167 -2.59 2.48 -6.10
CA ALA A 167 -4.01 2.34 -5.77
C ALA A 167 -4.91 2.69 -6.96
N PHE A 168 -6.18 2.30 -6.91
CA PHE A 168 -7.19 2.71 -7.90
C PHE A 168 -8.62 2.53 -7.40
N ASP A 169 -9.53 3.41 -7.87
CA ASP A 169 -10.93 3.41 -7.48
C ASP A 169 -11.68 2.18 -7.98
N GLN A 170 -12.73 1.77 -7.26
CA GLN A 170 -13.55 0.61 -7.65
C GLN A 170 -14.23 0.72 -9.03
N ASN A 171 -14.53 1.94 -9.48
CA ASN A 171 -15.19 2.17 -10.76
C ASN A 171 -14.25 2.04 -11.97
N VAL A 172 -12.94 1.98 -11.72
CA VAL A 172 -11.95 1.73 -12.77
C VAL A 172 -11.92 0.23 -13.09
N SER A 173 -12.30 -0.11 -14.32
CA SER A 173 -12.13 -1.46 -14.83
C SER A 173 -10.65 -1.74 -15.04
N TRP A 174 -10.18 -2.94 -14.69
CA TRP A 174 -8.76 -3.27 -14.84
C TRP A 174 -8.52 -4.74 -15.16
N GLY A 175 -7.39 -5.01 -15.82
CA GLY A 175 -6.97 -6.36 -16.15
C GLY A 175 -5.48 -6.46 -16.43
N VAL A 176 -4.84 -7.52 -15.92
CA VAL A 176 -3.41 -7.77 -16.15
C VAL A 176 -3.22 -8.44 -17.50
N LYS A 177 -2.31 -7.91 -18.32
CA LYS A 177 -1.86 -8.51 -19.57
C LYS A 177 -0.34 -8.66 -19.58
N ARG A 178 0.15 -9.65 -20.33
CA ARG A 178 1.57 -9.71 -20.70
C ARG A 178 1.77 -8.80 -21.90
N ILE A 179 2.80 -7.95 -21.87
CA ILE A 179 3.22 -7.21 -23.06
C ILE A 179 3.87 -8.18 -24.04
N GLY A 180 3.15 -8.44 -25.13
CA GLY A 180 3.51 -9.30 -26.25
C GLY A 180 3.62 -10.80 -25.91
N GLY A 181 4.11 -11.60 -26.86
CA GLY A 181 4.23 -13.06 -26.71
C GLY A 181 5.30 -13.47 -25.69
N LEU A 182 5.35 -14.76 -25.32
CA LEU A 182 6.34 -15.33 -24.38
C LEU A 182 7.81 -14.94 -24.66
N LYS A 183 8.14 -14.59 -25.91
CA LYS A 183 9.47 -14.10 -26.28
C LYS A 183 9.66 -12.61 -26.01
N SER A 184 8.66 -11.73 -26.20
CA SER A 184 8.85 -10.27 -26.05
C SER A 184 8.99 -9.84 -24.60
N THR A 185 8.29 -10.49 -23.65
CA THR A 185 8.41 -10.21 -22.21
C THR A 185 9.83 -10.44 -21.67
N LEU A 186 10.62 -11.32 -22.31
CA LEU A 186 12.04 -11.52 -21.98
C LEU A 186 12.96 -10.45 -22.58
N PHE A 187 12.53 -9.77 -23.65
CA PHE A 187 13.35 -8.78 -24.39
C PHE A 187 12.96 -7.32 -24.11
N SER A 188 11.75 -7.04 -23.60
CA SER A 188 11.31 -5.69 -23.22
C SER A 188 11.95 -5.20 -21.92
N GLY A 189 12.38 -6.12 -21.03
CA GLY A 189 12.75 -5.79 -19.65
C GLY A 189 11.55 -5.45 -18.76
N GLU A 190 10.42 -5.05 -19.36
CA GLU A 190 9.12 -4.88 -18.72
C GLU A 190 8.42 -6.24 -18.54
N GLY A 191 7.89 -6.47 -17.33
CA GLY A 191 7.26 -7.73 -16.92
C GLY A 191 5.77 -7.83 -17.29
N LEU A 192 4.92 -7.74 -16.28
CA LEU A 192 3.46 -7.70 -16.44
C LEU A 192 3.00 -6.24 -16.43
N VAL A 193 1.91 -5.94 -17.16
CA VAL A 193 1.25 -4.64 -17.07
C VAL A 193 -0.22 -4.83 -16.74
N ALA A 194 -0.82 -3.83 -16.12
CA ALA A 194 -2.26 -3.72 -15.97
C ALA A 194 -2.78 -2.63 -16.90
N GLU A 195 -3.85 -2.96 -17.63
CA GLU A 195 -4.66 -1.98 -18.34
C GLU A 195 -5.80 -1.54 -17.42
N PHE A 196 -6.03 -0.23 -17.36
CA PHE A 196 -7.09 0.43 -16.62
C PHE A 196 -8.00 1.16 -17.60
N GLU A 197 -9.31 1.17 -17.33
CA GLU A 197 -10.31 1.92 -18.08
C GLU A 197 -11.26 2.63 -17.13
N GLY A 198 -11.41 3.95 -17.32
CA GLY A 198 -12.22 4.81 -16.45
C GLY A 198 -13.74 4.61 -16.59
N PRO A 199 -14.53 5.25 -15.71
CA PRO A 199 -14.13 6.44 -14.95
C PRO A 199 -13.54 6.15 -13.56
N GLY A 200 -12.61 7.01 -13.13
CA GLY A 200 -12.07 7.00 -11.76
C GLY A 200 -10.57 7.31 -11.72
N LYS A 201 -9.99 7.27 -10.52
CA LYS A 201 -8.58 7.58 -10.31
C LYS A 201 -7.73 6.33 -10.25
N VAL A 202 -6.52 6.46 -10.81
CA VAL A 202 -5.44 5.49 -10.69
C VAL A 202 -4.19 6.21 -10.17
N TYR A 203 -3.49 5.58 -9.24
CA TYR A 203 -2.30 6.10 -8.61
C TYR A 203 -1.10 5.24 -9.00
N ALA A 204 -0.08 5.87 -9.58
CA ALA A 204 1.17 5.25 -9.95
C ALA A 204 2.33 5.80 -9.12
N GLN A 205 3.44 5.05 -9.07
CA GLN A 205 4.69 5.48 -8.44
C GLN A 205 5.85 5.49 -9.44
N THR A 206 6.88 6.27 -9.18
CA THR A 206 8.02 6.45 -10.12
C THR A 206 9.18 5.48 -9.90
N ARG A 207 9.12 4.61 -8.88
CA ARG A 207 10.10 3.54 -8.63
C ARG A 207 9.37 2.22 -8.39
N SER A 208 10.04 1.12 -8.67
CA SER A 208 9.56 -0.24 -8.44
C SER A 208 10.52 -0.95 -7.50
N GLU A 209 9.98 -1.61 -6.48
CA GLU A 209 10.77 -2.42 -5.55
C GLU A 209 11.42 -3.60 -6.27
N ASP A 210 10.68 -4.28 -7.15
CA ASP A 210 11.19 -5.39 -7.95
C ASP A 210 12.36 -4.94 -8.84
N ALA A 211 12.24 -3.77 -9.48
CA ALA A 211 13.32 -3.21 -10.28
C ALA A 211 14.57 -2.89 -9.42
N PHE A 212 14.37 -2.37 -8.21
CA PHE A 212 15.45 -2.10 -7.27
C PHE A 212 16.14 -3.39 -6.78
N LEU A 213 15.36 -4.41 -6.40
CA LEU A 213 15.87 -5.71 -5.97
C LEU A 213 16.60 -6.44 -7.11
N SER A 214 16.02 -6.43 -8.31
CA SER A 214 16.64 -6.99 -9.52
C SER A 214 17.99 -6.34 -9.84
N TRP A 215 18.14 -5.04 -9.58
CA TRP A 215 19.41 -4.34 -9.70
C TRP A 215 20.38 -4.66 -8.54
N LEU A 216 19.90 -4.75 -7.30
CA LEU A 216 20.72 -4.90 -6.10
C LEU A 216 21.23 -6.33 -5.90
N ILE A 217 20.35 -7.33 -5.98
CA ILE A 217 20.63 -8.74 -5.66
C ILE A 217 21.88 -9.28 -6.39
N PRO A 218 22.07 -9.05 -7.71
CA PRO A 218 23.26 -9.53 -8.41
C PRO A 218 24.58 -8.93 -7.91
N LYS A 219 24.54 -7.80 -7.19
CA LYS A 219 25.71 -7.12 -6.61
C LYS A 219 25.99 -7.53 -5.17
N LEU A 220 25.08 -8.27 -4.52
CA LEU A 220 25.31 -8.76 -3.18
C LEU A 220 26.45 -9.80 -3.18
N PRO A 221 27.33 -9.81 -2.17
CA PRO A 221 28.34 -10.84 -2.03
C PRO A 221 27.66 -12.22 -2.03
N ARG A 222 28.06 -13.10 -2.93
CA ARG A 222 27.69 -14.52 -2.84
C ARG A 222 28.58 -15.14 -1.77
N GLU A 223 28.01 -15.82 -0.79
CA GLU A 223 28.79 -16.68 0.10
C GLU A 223 29.59 -17.65 -0.78
N ARG A 224 30.93 -17.50 -0.75
CA ARG A 224 31.82 -18.51 -1.30
C ARG A 224 31.81 -19.65 -0.27
N GLY A 225 30.94 -20.63 -0.50
CA GLY A 225 31.06 -21.95 0.12
C GLY A 225 32.37 -22.63 -0.28
#